data_AF-A0A6A1QN17-F1
#
_entry.id   AF-A0A6A1QN17-F1
#
_cell.length_a   1.000
_cell.length_b   1.000
_cell.length_c   1.000
_cell.angle_alpha   90.00
_cell.angle_beta   90.00
_cell.angle_gamma   90.00
#
_symmetry.space_group_name_H-M   'P 1'
#
loop_
_entity.id
_entity.type
_entity.pdbx_description
1 polymer ?
#
loop_
_entity_poly.entity_id
_entity_poly.type
_entity_poly.pdbx_seq_one_letter_code
_entity_poly.pdbx_strand_id
1 'polypeptide(L)'
;MWPGVPGEGGWVPLQTFTQHQEAVKAVAWCPWQPNVLATGGGTSDRHIRICNVCSGACLSAVDAHSQVRSILWSPHYKELISGHGFAQNQLVIWKYPTMAKVAELKGHTAQVLSLTMSPDGATVASAAAAETLRLWRCFELDPAWQREREMVSTAQSSLIHQGIC
;
A
#
# COMPACT_ATOMS: atom_id res chain seq x y z
N MET A 1 6.01 26.92 11.98
CA MET A 1 4.88 26.83 12.93
C MET A 1 4.15 25.52 12.63
N TRP A 2 4.35 24.48 13.44
CA TRP A 2 3.56 23.24 13.32
C TRP A 2 2.12 23.54 13.72
N PRO A 3 1.10 23.30 12.88
CA PRO A 3 -0.29 23.45 13.26
C PRO A 3 -0.67 22.24 14.12
N GLY A 4 -0.31 22.26 15.39
CA GLY A 4 -0.50 21.08 16.25
C GLY A 4 -0.08 21.25 17.69
N VAL A 5 -0.03 22.48 18.21
CA VAL A 5 -0.07 22.65 19.67
C VAL A 5 -1.50 22.34 20.07
N PRO A 6 -1.79 21.26 20.82
CA PRO A 6 -3.13 21.04 21.30
C PRO A 6 -3.51 22.22 22.19
N GLY A 7 -4.72 22.77 22.01
CA GLY A 7 -5.40 23.42 23.13
C GLY A 7 -5.57 22.42 24.29
N GLU A 8 -6.21 22.83 25.37
CA GLU A 8 -6.29 22.10 26.66
C GLU A 8 -6.71 20.60 26.62
N GLY A 9 -7.11 20.05 25.47
CA GLY A 9 -7.52 18.65 25.27
C GLY A 9 -6.44 17.62 24.89
N GLY A 10 -5.15 18.00 24.72
CA GLY A 10 -4.08 17.03 24.46
C GLY A 10 -4.17 16.27 23.11
N TRP A 11 -3.40 15.20 22.96
CA TRP A 11 -3.39 14.37 21.74
C TRP A 11 -4.52 13.33 21.76
N VAL A 12 -5.50 13.47 20.87
CA VAL A 12 -6.65 12.56 20.76
C VAL A 12 -6.71 11.96 19.35
N PRO A 13 -6.92 10.64 19.19
CA PRO A 13 -7.07 10.03 17.87
C PRO A 13 -8.37 10.52 17.19
N LEU A 14 -8.29 10.81 15.89
CA LEU A 14 -9.48 11.12 15.08
C LEU A 14 -10.36 9.89 14.85
N GLN A 15 -9.75 8.71 14.77
CA GLN A 15 -10.43 7.42 14.55
C GLN A 15 -9.75 6.32 15.35
N THR A 16 -10.54 5.38 15.85
CA THR A 16 -10.08 4.14 16.51
C THR A 16 -10.79 2.95 15.89
N PHE A 17 -10.06 2.15 15.10
CA PHE A 17 -10.58 0.94 14.44
C PHE A 17 -10.25 -0.29 15.30
N THR A 18 -11.28 -1.02 15.76
CA THR A 18 -11.15 -2.21 16.63
C THR A 18 -11.53 -3.52 15.92
N GLN A 19 -11.71 -3.49 14.60
CA GLN A 19 -12.21 -4.61 13.83
C GLN A 19 -11.16 -5.72 13.60
N HIS A 20 -9.86 -5.41 13.72
CA HIS A 20 -8.81 -6.42 13.64
C HIS A 20 -8.70 -7.22 14.94
N GLN A 21 -8.51 -8.54 14.83
CA GLN A 21 -8.43 -9.48 15.96
C GLN A 21 -7.00 -9.82 16.39
N GLU A 22 -6.01 -9.08 15.89
CA GLU A 22 -4.58 -9.26 16.17
C GLU A 22 -3.82 -7.97 15.81
N ALA A 23 -2.51 -7.94 16.02
CA ALA A 23 -1.63 -6.82 15.69
C ALA A 23 -1.79 -6.33 14.23
N VAL A 24 -1.84 -5.01 14.07
CA VAL A 24 -1.95 -4.34 12.77
C VAL A 24 -0.59 -3.75 12.40
N LYS A 25 0.27 -4.59 11.81
CA LYS A 25 1.60 -4.15 11.34
C LYS A 25 1.51 -3.51 9.95
N ALA A 26 0.65 -4.04 9.09
CA ALA A 26 0.51 -3.57 7.72
C ALA A 26 -0.44 -2.37 7.69
N VAL A 27 0.07 -1.21 7.31
CA VAL A 27 -0.71 0.03 7.18
C VAL A 27 -0.18 0.81 5.97
N ALA A 28 -1.06 1.24 5.06
CA ALA A 28 -0.66 1.99 3.87
C ALA A 28 -1.76 2.94 3.39
N TRP A 29 -1.41 4.20 3.19
CA TRP A 29 -2.30 5.21 2.61
C TRP A 29 -2.42 5.05 1.10
N CYS A 30 -3.65 5.19 0.57
CA CYS A 30 -3.88 5.19 -0.86
C CYS A 30 -3.36 6.50 -1.48
N PRO A 31 -2.42 6.45 -2.44
CA PRO A 31 -1.77 7.66 -2.94
C PRO A 31 -2.67 8.50 -3.87
N TRP A 32 -3.81 7.97 -4.32
CA TRP A 32 -4.78 8.69 -5.16
C TRP A 32 -6.12 8.95 -4.47
N GLN A 33 -6.33 8.49 -3.22
CA GLN A 33 -7.52 8.78 -2.43
C GLN A 33 -7.10 9.12 -0.99
N PRO A 34 -7.09 10.42 -0.61
CA PRO A 34 -6.47 10.87 0.65
C PRO A 34 -7.17 10.32 1.90
N ASN A 35 -8.43 9.94 1.78
CA ASN A 35 -9.21 9.43 2.91
C ASN A 35 -9.19 7.90 3.00
N VAL A 36 -8.48 7.21 2.11
CA VAL A 36 -8.46 5.74 2.06
C VAL A 36 -7.18 5.18 2.66
N LEU A 37 -7.36 4.28 3.63
CA LEU A 37 -6.30 3.58 4.34
C LEU A 37 -6.49 2.07 4.15
N ALA A 38 -5.42 1.36 3.80
CA ALA A 38 -5.38 -0.09 3.88
C ALA A 38 -4.68 -0.53 5.16
N THR A 39 -5.26 -1.50 5.86
CA THR A 39 -4.69 -2.12 7.06
C THR A 39 -4.72 -3.64 6.94
N GLY A 40 -3.78 -4.32 7.58
CA GLY A 40 -3.71 -5.78 7.59
C GLY A 40 -3.41 -6.33 8.97
N GLY A 41 -4.18 -7.31 9.41
CA GLY A 41 -3.97 -7.99 10.69
C GLY A 41 -3.08 -9.22 10.56
N GLY A 42 -2.42 -9.62 11.65
CA GLY A 42 -1.56 -10.79 11.66
C GLY A 42 -2.32 -12.11 11.85
N THR A 43 -1.73 -13.10 12.52
CA THR A 43 -2.08 -14.52 12.32
C THR A 43 -3.50 -14.90 12.73
N SER A 44 -4.01 -14.32 13.82
CA SER A 44 -5.38 -14.59 14.28
C SER A 44 -6.44 -13.84 13.47
N ASP A 45 -6.07 -12.70 12.88
CA ASP A 45 -6.98 -11.86 12.10
C ASP A 45 -7.00 -12.21 10.61
N ARG A 46 -5.84 -12.17 9.94
CA ARG A 46 -5.61 -12.49 8.51
C ARG A 46 -6.37 -11.63 7.51
N HIS A 47 -7.04 -10.56 7.93
CA HIS A 47 -7.81 -9.73 7.01
C HIS A 47 -6.99 -8.53 6.53
N ILE A 48 -7.14 -8.20 5.25
CA ILE A 48 -6.86 -6.88 4.70
C ILE A 48 -8.16 -6.09 4.77
N ARG A 49 -8.12 -4.91 5.39
CA ARG A 49 -9.25 -3.99 5.48
C ARG A 49 -8.93 -2.70 4.74
N ILE A 50 -9.91 -2.16 4.03
CA ILE A 50 -9.87 -0.84 3.43
C ILE A 50 -10.82 0.05 4.23
N CYS A 51 -10.34 1.17 4.74
CA CYS A 51 -11.10 2.07 5.59
C CYS A 51 -11.14 3.48 4.99
N ASN A 52 -12.25 4.17 5.21
CA ASN A 52 -12.34 5.61 5.04
C ASN A 52 -12.08 6.30 6.39
N VAL A 53 -11.01 7.08 6.50
CA VAL A 53 -10.61 7.71 7.77
C VAL A 53 -11.44 8.93 8.15
N CYS A 54 -12.16 9.55 7.22
CA CYS A 54 -13.05 10.66 7.52
C CYS A 54 -14.37 10.16 8.09
N SER A 55 -14.96 9.12 7.50
CA SER A 55 -16.25 8.58 7.95
C SER A 55 -16.13 7.49 9.02
N GLY A 56 -14.93 6.95 9.23
CA GLY A 56 -14.72 5.80 10.12
C GLY A 56 -15.29 4.47 9.55
N ALA A 57 -15.66 4.44 8.27
CA ALA A 57 -16.27 3.27 7.66
C ALA A 57 -15.22 2.26 7.16
N CYS A 58 -15.44 0.97 7.41
CA CYS A 58 -14.73 -0.13 6.75
C CYS A 58 -15.39 -0.37 5.38
N LEU A 59 -14.71 0.02 4.31
CA LEU A 59 -15.19 -0.06 2.92
C LEU A 59 -15.12 -1.49 2.37
N SER A 60 -14.11 -2.26 2.78
CA SER A 60 -13.89 -3.64 2.32
C SER A 60 -13.08 -4.41 3.36
N ALA A 61 -13.33 -5.72 3.46
CA ALA A 61 -12.55 -6.66 4.26
C ALA A 61 -12.38 -7.96 3.47
N VAL A 62 -11.14 -8.41 3.31
CA VAL A 62 -10.81 -9.64 2.58
C VAL A 62 -9.92 -10.52 3.44
N ASP A 63 -10.31 -11.79 3.60
CA ASP A 63 -9.45 -12.79 4.23
C ASP A 63 -8.28 -13.10 3.29
N ALA A 64 -7.06 -12.76 3.73
CA ALA A 64 -5.84 -13.05 3.01
C ALA A 64 -5.32 -14.48 3.26
N HIS A 65 -5.99 -15.23 4.14
CA HIS A 65 -5.64 -16.60 4.55
C HIS A 65 -4.23 -16.76 5.14
N SER A 66 -3.60 -15.66 5.53
CA SER A 66 -2.29 -15.61 6.18
C SER A 66 -2.13 -14.26 6.91
N GLN A 67 -1.22 -14.20 7.87
CA GLN A 67 -0.83 -12.95 8.53
C GLN A 67 -0.36 -11.92 7.50
N VAL A 68 -0.88 -10.70 7.58
CA VAL A 68 -0.53 -9.61 6.66
C VAL A 68 0.60 -8.79 7.28
N ARG A 69 1.78 -8.84 6.67
CA ARG A 69 3.02 -8.27 7.26
C ARG A 69 3.37 -6.89 6.73
N SER A 70 2.94 -6.58 5.51
CA SER A 70 3.15 -5.30 4.85
C SER A 70 2.15 -5.15 3.70
N ILE A 71 1.75 -3.92 3.42
CA ILE A 71 0.91 -3.54 2.28
C ILE A 71 1.58 -2.34 1.60
N LEU A 72 1.56 -2.31 0.27
CA LEU A 72 1.93 -1.15 -0.54
C LEU A 72 0.85 -0.91 -1.59
N TRP A 73 0.66 0.35 -1.96
CA TRP A 73 -0.21 0.74 -3.06
C TRP A 73 0.62 1.00 -4.32
N SER A 74 0.10 0.58 -5.48
CA SER A 74 0.65 0.93 -6.79
C SER A 74 -0.35 1.77 -7.59
N PRO A 75 0.00 3.01 -7.95
CA PRO A 75 -0.87 3.87 -8.76
C PRO A 75 -0.94 3.44 -10.23
N HIS A 76 -0.01 2.60 -10.69
CA HIS A 76 0.13 2.22 -12.10
C HIS A 76 -1.11 1.51 -12.63
N TYR A 77 -1.58 0.51 -11.88
CA TYR A 77 -2.76 -0.26 -12.24
C TYR A 77 -3.89 -0.12 -11.22
N LYS A 78 -3.76 0.81 -10.26
CA LYS A 78 -4.63 0.94 -9.07
C LYS A 78 -4.76 -0.39 -8.33
N GLU A 79 -3.63 -0.87 -7.83
CA GLU A 79 -3.51 -2.17 -7.19
C GLU A 79 -2.86 -2.03 -5.80
N LEU A 80 -3.06 -3.05 -4.98
CA LEU A 80 -2.34 -3.23 -3.73
C LEU A 80 -1.44 -4.46 -3.87
N ILE A 81 -0.30 -4.44 -3.20
CA ILE A 81 0.49 -5.65 -2.96
C ILE A 81 0.63 -5.87 -1.46
N SER A 82 0.42 -7.10 -1.02
CA SER A 82 0.58 -7.50 0.38
C SER A 82 1.59 -8.62 0.52
N GLY A 83 2.39 -8.56 1.58
CA GLY A 83 3.35 -9.61 1.94
C GLY A 83 2.81 -10.48 3.08
N HIS A 84 2.94 -11.79 2.94
CA HIS A 84 2.34 -12.76 3.84
C HIS A 84 3.36 -13.68 4.53
N GLY A 85 2.92 -14.32 5.61
CA GLY A 85 3.69 -15.31 6.34
C GLY A 85 3.26 -16.74 6.04
N PHE A 86 3.08 -17.53 7.10
CA PHE A 86 2.71 -18.93 6.99
C PHE A 86 1.34 -19.11 6.30
N ALA A 87 1.13 -20.10 5.42
CA ALA A 87 2.10 -21.14 5.04
C ALA A 87 2.84 -20.84 3.74
N GLN A 88 2.34 -19.93 2.89
CA GLN A 88 2.82 -19.85 1.50
C GLN A 88 3.93 -18.80 1.29
N ASN A 89 4.19 -17.93 2.29
CA ASN A 89 5.28 -16.93 2.28
C ASN A 89 5.29 -16.06 1.00
N GLN A 90 4.11 -15.79 0.47
CA GLN A 90 3.88 -15.19 -0.83
C GLN A 90 3.68 -13.68 -0.72
N LEU A 91 3.82 -13.00 -1.86
CA LEU A 91 3.18 -11.71 -2.06
C LEU A 91 1.90 -11.92 -2.86
N VAL A 92 0.87 -11.13 -2.58
CA VAL A 92 -0.39 -11.17 -3.35
C VAL A 92 -0.68 -9.77 -3.89
N ILE A 93 -1.00 -9.70 -5.19
CA ILE A 93 -1.46 -8.47 -5.84
C ILE A 93 -2.99 -8.48 -5.90
N TRP A 94 -3.60 -7.37 -5.49
CA TRP A 94 -5.04 -7.20 -5.39
C TRP A 94 -5.49 -6.02 -6.24
N LYS A 95 -6.57 -6.21 -7.01
CA LYS A 95 -7.17 -5.15 -7.80
C LYS A 95 -8.06 -4.25 -6.96
N TYR A 96 -7.74 -2.97 -6.86
CA TYR A 96 -8.62 -2.00 -6.19
C TYR A 96 -9.68 -1.44 -7.16
N PRO A 97 -10.94 -1.22 -6.72
CA PRO A 97 -11.51 -1.47 -5.39
C PRO A 97 -12.12 -2.87 -5.22
N THR A 98 -12.15 -3.69 -6.26
CA THR A 98 -12.78 -5.01 -6.26
C THR A 98 -12.19 -6.00 -5.25
N MET A 99 -10.95 -5.76 -4.82
CA MET A 99 -10.10 -6.68 -4.07
C MET A 99 -9.98 -8.06 -4.72
N ALA A 100 -10.11 -8.14 -6.04
CA ALA A 100 -9.87 -9.37 -6.77
C ALA A 100 -8.38 -9.72 -6.72
N LYS A 101 -8.07 -10.99 -6.47
CA LYS A 101 -6.69 -11.49 -6.50
C LYS A 101 -6.20 -11.52 -7.95
N VAL A 102 -5.16 -10.75 -8.26
CA VAL A 102 -4.56 -10.63 -9.61
C VAL A 102 -3.44 -11.64 -9.81
N ALA A 103 -2.53 -11.72 -8.83
CA ALA A 103 -1.37 -12.60 -8.91
C ALA A 103 -0.86 -13.02 -7.53
N GLU A 104 -0.20 -14.18 -7.48
CA GLU A 104 0.56 -14.65 -6.32
C GLU A 104 2.03 -14.77 -6.72
N LEU A 105 2.92 -14.02 -6.05
CA LEU A 105 4.35 -14.08 -6.25
C LEU A 105 4.94 -15.02 -5.19
N LYS A 106 5.31 -16.23 -5.61
CA LYS A 106 5.87 -17.27 -4.75
C LYS A 106 7.39 -17.34 -4.92
N GLY A 107 8.09 -17.69 -3.85
CA GLY A 107 9.54 -17.93 -3.91
C GLY A 107 10.26 -17.78 -2.58
N HIS A 108 9.72 -17.03 -1.62
CA HIS A 108 10.29 -17.01 -0.28
C HIS A 108 10.02 -18.35 0.43
N THR A 109 11.02 -18.84 1.15
CA THR A 109 10.95 -20.10 1.91
C THR A 109 10.59 -19.89 3.37
N ALA A 110 10.56 -18.63 3.84
CA ALA A 110 10.09 -18.24 5.16
C ALA A 110 9.28 -16.94 5.08
N GLN A 111 8.58 -16.60 6.16
CA GLN A 111 7.64 -15.49 6.21
C GLN A 111 8.22 -14.17 5.69
N VAL A 112 7.43 -13.44 4.89
CA VAL A 112 7.75 -12.08 4.48
C VAL A 112 7.71 -11.17 5.70
N LEU A 113 8.71 -10.31 5.84
CA LEU A 113 8.86 -9.40 6.98
C LEU A 113 8.42 -7.98 6.64
N SER A 114 8.76 -7.51 5.43
CA SER A 114 8.48 -6.16 4.96
C SER A 114 8.55 -6.09 3.43
N LEU A 115 7.88 -5.09 2.86
CA LEU A 115 7.95 -4.71 1.45
C LEU A 115 8.43 -3.25 1.34
N THR A 116 9.11 -2.93 0.25
CA THR A 116 9.35 -1.54 -0.19
C THR A 116 9.26 -1.46 -1.71
N MET A 117 8.92 -0.28 -2.24
CA MET A 117 8.74 -0.06 -3.68
C MET A 117 9.87 0.82 -4.22
N SER A 118 10.30 0.55 -5.45
CA SER A 118 11.22 1.43 -6.17
C SER A 118 10.58 2.81 -6.42
N PRO A 119 11.40 3.87 -6.58
CA PRO A 119 10.87 5.22 -6.79
C PRO A 119 10.01 5.38 -8.05
N ASP A 120 10.30 4.59 -9.08
CA ASP A 120 9.53 4.55 -10.33
C ASP A 120 8.22 3.75 -10.20
N GLY A 121 7.98 3.07 -9.07
CA GLY A 121 6.80 2.25 -8.83
C GLY A 121 6.76 0.90 -9.54
N ALA A 122 7.77 0.54 -10.34
CA ALA A 122 7.73 -0.66 -11.18
C ALA A 122 8.17 -1.95 -10.45
N THR A 123 9.06 -1.81 -9.46
CA THR A 123 9.71 -2.93 -8.77
C THR A 123 9.41 -2.91 -7.28
N VAL A 124 9.03 -4.07 -6.73
CA VAL A 124 8.85 -4.27 -5.29
C VAL A 124 10.00 -5.10 -4.76
N ALA A 125 10.65 -4.63 -3.70
CA ALA A 125 11.59 -5.40 -2.91
C ALA A 125 10.86 -6.02 -1.71
N SER A 126 11.18 -7.29 -1.42
CA SER A 126 10.58 -8.04 -0.32
C SER A 126 11.66 -8.72 0.50
N ALA A 127 11.63 -8.49 1.81
CA ALA A 127 12.53 -9.11 2.78
C ALA A 127 11.82 -10.25 3.49
N ALA A 128 12.48 -11.38 3.68
CA ALA A 128 11.92 -12.55 4.36
C ALA A 128 12.83 -13.03 5.51
N ALA A 129 12.25 -13.83 6.40
CA ALA A 129 12.97 -14.46 7.50
C ALA A 129 14.02 -15.49 7.06
N ALA A 130 14.03 -15.89 5.79
CA ALA A 130 15.03 -16.78 5.20
C ALA A 130 16.32 -16.04 4.81
N GLU A 131 16.56 -14.84 5.36
CA GLU A 131 17.74 -14.00 5.11
C GLU A 131 17.92 -13.58 3.64
N THR A 132 16.84 -13.64 2.85
CA THR A 132 16.84 -13.25 1.44
C THR A 132 16.00 -12.00 1.18
N LEU A 133 16.51 -11.16 0.28
CA LEU A 133 15.74 -10.12 -0.41
C LEU A 133 15.38 -10.61 -1.81
N ARG A 134 14.15 -10.34 -2.25
CA ARG A 134 13.69 -10.59 -3.63
C ARG A 134 13.16 -9.32 -4.25
N LEU A 135 13.53 -9.07 -5.51
CA LEU A 135 13.04 -7.97 -6.33
C LEU A 135 12.03 -8.50 -7.35
N TRP A 136 10.88 -7.85 -7.43
CA TRP A 136 9.76 -8.23 -8.29
C TRP A 136 9.39 -7.06 -9.19
N ARG A 137 9.65 -7.17 -10.49
CA ARG A 137 9.18 -6.19 -11.49
C ARG A 137 7.73 -6.51 -11.84
N CYS A 138 6.81 -6.18 -10.94
CA CYS A 138 5.40 -6.58 -11.01
C CYS A 138 4.43 -5.44 -11.31
N PHE A 139 4.92 -4.21 -11.44
CA PHE A 139 4.12 -3.02 -11.73
C PHE A 139 4.72 -2.17 -12.85
N GLU A 140 5.47 -2.79 -13.75
CA GLU A 140 5.97 -2.10 -14.93
C GLU A 140 4.81 -1.55 -15.77
N LEU A 141 4.88 -0.26 -16.13
CA LEU A 141 3.96 0.38 -17.06
C LEU A 141 4.37 0.07 -18.50
N ASP A 142 3.40 0.03 -19.40
CA ASP A 142 3.69 0.07 -20.84
C ASP A 142 4.54 1.31 -21.16
N PRO A 143 5.65 1.18 -21.91
CA PRO A 143 6.49 2.30 -22.34
C PRO A 143 5.72 3.46 -22.97
N ALA A 144 4.58 3.21 -23.61
CA ALA A 144 3.73 4.26 -24.18
C ALA A 144 3.12 5.17 -23.08
N TRP A 145 2.60 4.58 -22.01
CA TRP A 145 2.02 5.33 -20.89
C TRP A 145 3.06 6.02 -20.02
N GLN A 146 4.27 5.45 -19.92
CA GLN A 146 5.38 6.12 -19.24
C GLN A 146 5.73 7.44 -19.91
N ARG A 147 5.91 7.42 -21.23
CA ARG A 147 6.22 8.63 -22.02
C ARG A 147 5.12 9.69 -21.91
N GLU A 148 3.85 9.28 -21.96
CA GLU A 148 2.73 10.20 -21.81
C GLU A 148 2.75 10.90 -20.44
N ARG A 149 3.00 10.16 -19.35
CA ARG A 149 3.10 10.74 -18.00
C ARG A 149 4.28 11.69 -17.85
N GLU A 150 5.43 11.35 -18.43
CA GLU A 150 6.61 12.20 -18.45
C GLU A 150 6.37 13.50 -19.25
N MET A 151 5.72 13.39 -20.41
CA MET A 151 5.34 14.54 -21.24
C MET A 151 4.37 15.46 -20.49
N VAL A 152 3.35 14.92 -19.83
CA VAL A 152 2.40 15.72 -19.03
C VAL A 152 3.10 16.40 -17.85
N SER A 153 3.98 15.69 -17.15
CA SER A 153 4.78 16.27 -16.05
C SER A 153 5.70 17.39 -16.52
N THR A 154 6.33 17.23 -17.68
CA THR A 154 7.21 18.24 -18.28
C THR A 154 6.44 19.44 -18.80
N ALA A 155 5.25 19.21 -19.39
CA ALA A 155 4.37 20.28 -19.82
C ALA A 155 3.90 21.13 -18.62
N GLN A 156 3.51 20.49 -17.52
CA GLN A 156 3.12 21.20 -16.29
C GLN A 156 4.27 22.00 -15.68
N SER A 157 5.50 21.49 -15.65
CA SER A 157 6.65 22.26 -15.16
C SER A 157 7.01 23.43 -16.07
N SER A 158 6.91 23.25 -17.39
CA SER A 158 7.19 24.30 -18.38
C SER A 158 6.17 25.45 -18.35
N LEU A 159 4.87 25.16 -18.14
CA LEU A 159 3.81 26.17 -17.99
C LEU A 159 4.05 27.09 -16.78
N ILE A 160 4.63 26.56 -15.70
CA ILE A 160 4.93 27.33 -14.49
C ILE A 160 6.13 28.27 -14.71
N HIS A 161 7.06 27.90 -15.59
CA HIS A 161 8.23 28.72 -15.94
C HIS A 161 7.93 29.85 -16.94
N GLN A 162 6.78 29.83 -17.63
CA GLN A 162 6.40 30.86 -18.62
C GLN A 162 5.62 32.04 -18.02
N GLY A 163 5.40 32.07 -16.69
CA GLY A 163 4.81 33.21 -16.01
C GLY A 163 5.85 34.25 -15.60
N ILE A 164 5.60 35.51 -15.99
CA ILE A 164 6.37 36.75 -15.77
C ILE A 164 7.31 37.11 -16.94
N CYS A 165 6.74 37.80 -17.93
CA CYS A 165 7.38 38.85 -18.72
C CYS A 165 6.45 40.06 -18.70
#